data_AF-A0A2D8PQN9-F1
#
_entry.id   AF-A0A2D8PQN9-F1
#
_cell.length_a   1.000
_cell.length_b   1.000
_cell.length_c   1.000
_cell.angle_alpha   90.00
_cell.angle_beta   90.00
_cell.angle_gamma   90.00
#
_symmetry.space_group_name_H-M   'P 1'
#
loop_
_entity.id
_entity.type
_entity.pdbx_description
1 polymer ?
#
loop_
_entity_poly.entity_id
_entity_poly.type
_entity_poly.pdbx_seq_one_letter_code
_entity_poly.pdbx_strand_id
1 'polypeptide(L)'
;MLGQGAVVILISDGLDRDAGRGLHMEIERLHKSCRRLIWLNPLLRFEGFQPKSQGIQAILPSVDEFRPVHNLTSLEELIDALNRPGGPRKQGVQEWVTEM
;
A
#
# COMPACT_ATOMS: atom_id res chain seq x y z
N MET A 1 -4.78 23.74 -5.98
CA MET A 1 -4.90 22.46 -5.23
C MET A 1 -3.74 21.57 -5.61
N LEU A 2 -2.96 21.08 -4.65
CA LEU A 2 -1.86 20.11 -4.88
C LEU A 2 -2.35 18.65 -5.06
N GLY A 3 -3.63 18.37 -4.77
CA GLY A 3 -4.09 17.01 -4.42
C GLY A 3 -4.22 15.99 -5.56
N GLN A 4 -4.87 16.32 -6.69
CA GLN A 4 -5.26 15.27 -7.64
C GLN A 4 -4.11 14.62 -8.44
N GLY A 5 -2.91 15.21 -8.41
CA GLY A 5 -1.72 14.69 -9.10
C GLY A 5 -0.69 14.02 -8.20
N ALA A 6 -0.86 14.07 -6.87
CA ALA A 6 0.16 13.61 -5.94
C ALA A 6 0.31 12.07 -5.98
N VAL A 7 1.55 11.60 -6.01
CA VAL A 7 1.89 10.21 -5.70
C VAL A 7 2.29 10.16 -4.23
N VAL A 8 1.64 9.30 -3.45
CA VAL A 8 1.93 9.10 -2.03
C VAL A 8 2.59 7.74 -1.87
N ILE A 9 3.74 7.72 -1.20
CA ILE A 9 4.43 6.50 -0.78
C ILE A 9 4.22 6.36 0.72
N LEU A 10 3.45 5.36 1.12
CA LEU A 10 3.25 4.97 2.51
C LEU A 10 4.26 3.87 2.85
N ILE A 11 5.09 4.06 3.87
CA ILE A 11 6.03 3.05 4.34
C ILE A 11 5.59 2.61 5.73
N SER A 12 5.09 1.38 5.84
CA SER A 12 4.56 0.83 7.09
C SER A 12 4.47 -0.69 7.01
N ASP A 13 4.56 -1.37 8.15
CA ASP A 13 4.32 -2.80 8.26
C ASP A 13 2.85 -3.17 8.50
N GLY A 14 2.00 -2.17 8.81
CA GLY A 14 0.56 -2.37 9.03
C GLY A 14 0.23 -3.18 10.29
N LEU A 15 1.16 -3.36 11.22
CA LEU A 15 0.97 -4.19 12.41
C LEU A 15 0.20 -3.52 13.55
N ASP A 16 -0.33 -2.31 13.33
CA ASP A 16 -1.10 -1.59 14.33
C ASP A 16 -2.32 -2.40 14.80
N ARG A 17 -2.36 -2.67 16.10
CA ARG A 17 -3.39 -3.47 16.79
C ARG A 17 -4.57 -2.63 17.27
N ASP A 18 -4.37 -1.31 17.42
CA ASP A 18 -5.40 -0.35 17.85
C ASP A 18 -6.09 0.34 16.66
N ALA A 19 -5.69 -0.01 15.43
CA ALA A 19 -6.20 0.48 14.15
C ALA A 19 -7.73 0.36 13.95
N GLY A 20 -8.44 -0.39 14.80
CA GLY A 20 -9.84 -0.74 14.63
C GLY A 20 -10.84 0.43 14.58
N ARG A 21 -10.46 1.67 14.94
CA ARG A 21 -11.33 2.84 14.82
C ARG A 21 -10.70 3.97 14.01
N GLY A 22 -11.18 4.12 12.77
CA GLY A 22 -10.93 5.29 11.93
C GLY A 22 -9.81 5.15 10.91
N LEU A 23 -8.88 4.19 11.08
CA LEU A 23 -7.76 4.02 10.12
C LEU A 23 -8.26 3.80 8.70
N HIS A 24 -9.28 2.95 8.52
CA HIS A 24 -9.88 2.72 7.21
C HIS A 24 -10.39 4.02 6.57
N MET A 25 -11.10 4.85 7.33
CA MET A 25 -11.66 6.12 6.82
C MET A 25 -10.56 7.10 6.44
N GLU A 26 -9.50 7.21 7.24
CA GLU A 26 -8.38 8.12 6.95
C GLU A 26 -7.56 7.66 5.75
N ILE A 27 -7.32 6.35 5.60
CA ILE A 27 -6.64 5.81 4.41
C ILE A 27 -7.53 5.96 3.17
N GLU A 28 -8.84 5.73 3.27
CA GLU A 28 -9.76 5.95 2.16
C GLU A 28 -9.77 7.43 1.73
N ARG A 29 -9.77 8.36 2.69
CA ARG A 29 -9.68 9.78 2.43
C ARG A 29 -8.34 10.15 1.79
N LEU A 30 -7.23 9.57 2.25
CA LEU A 30 -5.91 9.73 1.66
C LEU A 30 -5.89 9.24 0.21
N HIS A 31 -6.43 8.04 -0.06
CA HIS A 31 -6.54 7.45 -1.39
C HIS A 31 -7.30 8.36 -2.35
N LYS A 32 -8.45 8.88 -1.92
CA LYS A 32 -9.25 9.86 -2.69
C LYS A 32 -8.55 11.19 -2.92
N SER A 33 -7.58 11.54 -2.07
CA SER A 33 -6.84 12.81 -2.13
C SER A 33 -5.61 12.78 -3.03
N CYS A 34 -5.20 11.61 -3.52
CA CYS A 34 -3.99 11.42 -4.32
C CYS A 34 -4.29 10.75 -5.68
N ARG A 35 -3.37 10.89 -6.62
CA ARG A 35 -3.40 10.20 -7.92
C ARG A 35 -3.14 8.70 -7.76
N ARG A 36 -2.22 8.36 -6.84
CA ARG A 36 -1.66 7.03 -6.64
C ARG A 36 -1.17 6.87 -5.20
N LEU A 37 -1.64 5.86 -4.49
CA LEU A 37 -1.19 5.48 -3.15
C LEU A 37 -0.42 4.16 -3.22
N ILE A 38 0.90 4.22 -3.07
CA ILE A 38 1.80 3.07 -3.07
C ILE A 38 2.15 2.74 -1.62
N TRP A 39 1.81 1.54 -1.16
CA TRP A 39 2.19 1.05 0.16
C TRP A 39 3.38 0.10 0.05
N LEU A 40 4.49 0.53 0.63
CA LEU A 40 5.69 -0.26 0.78
C LEU A 40 5.69 -0.95 2.15
N ASN A 41 5.73 -2.28 2.14
CA ASN A 41 5.74 -3.08 3.35
C ASN A 41 7.03 -3.90 3.47
N PRO A 42 7.90 -3.61 4.47
CA PRO A 42 9.17 -4.32 4.64
C PRO A 42 8.99 -5.77 5.09
N LEU A 43 7.81 -6.16 5.58
CA LEU A 43 7.52 -7.53 6.02
C LEU A 43 7.13 -8.48 4.89
N LEU A 44 6.90 -7.98 3.67
CA LEU A 44 6.53 -8.82 2.52
C LEU A 44 7.62 -9.82 2.08
N ARG A 45 8.83 -9.72 2.65
CA ARG A 45 9.91 -10.67 2.41
C ARG A 45 9.75 -12.00 3.14
N PHE A 46 8.87 -12.07 4.14
CA PHE A 46 8.71 -13.26 4.95
C PHE A 46 7.72 -14.22 4.27
N GLU A 47 8.15 -15.45 3.96
CA GLU A 47 7.31 -16.47 3.30
C GLU A 47 6.01 -16.78 4.06
N GLY A 48 5.98 -16.54 5.38
CA GLY A 48 4.81 -16.71 6.23
C GLY A 48 3.98 -15.44 6.45
N PHE A 49 4.23 -14.35 5.70
CA PHE A 49 3.43 -13.14 5.82
C PHE A 49 1.96 -13.44 5.49
N GLN A 50 1.06 -13.01 6.37
CA GLN A 50 -0.38 -13.17 6.20
C GLN A 50 -1.08 -11.86 6.57
N PRO A 51 -2.04 -11.37 5.77
CA PRO A 51 -2.71 -10.09 5.97
C PRO A 51 -3.77 -10.13 7.09
N LYS A 52 -3.39 -10.61 8.28
CA LYS A 52 -4.31 -10.88 9.41
C LYS A 52 -4.48 -9.74 10.41
N SER A 53 -3.56 -8.77 10.44
CA SER A 53 -3.67 -7.65 11.38
C SER A 53 -4.81 -6.71 10.98
N GLN A 54 -5.47 -6.09 11.96
CA GLN A 54 -6.51 -5.10 11.70
C GLN A 54 -5.97 -3.91 10.90
N GLY A 55 -4.73 -3.49 11.16
CA GLY A 55 -4.06 -2.45 10.38
C GLY A 55 -3.92 -2.82 8.90
N ILE A 56 -3.47 -4.04 8.58
CA ILE A 56 -3.38 -4.50 7.19
C ILE A 56 -4.77 -4.54 6.56
N GLN A 57 -5.75 -5.10 7.27
CA GLN A 57 -7.12 -5.20 6.76
C GLN A 57 -7.78 -3.83 6.51
N ALA A 58 -7.41 -2.80 7.28
CA ALA A 58 -7.91 -1.44 7.12
C ALA A 58 -7.25 -0.69 5.95
N ILE A 59 -5.94 -0.88 5.74
CA ILE A 59 -5.15 -0.15 4.74
C ILE A 59 -5.29 -0.79 3.34
N LEU A 60 -5.16 -2.12 3.26
CA LEU A 60 -5.02 -2.86 2.00
C LEU A 60 -6.14 -2.60 0.96
N PRO A 61 -7.43 -2.45 1.34
CA PRO A 61 -8.49 -2.20 0.35
C PRO A 61 -8.38 -0.85 -0.38
N SER A 62 -7.64 0.10 0.21
CA SER A 62 -7.59 1.50 -0.16
C SER A 62 -6.23 1.93 -0.73
N VAL A 63 -5.32 0.99 -1.03
CA VAL A 63 -4.05 1.28 -1.72
C VAL A 63 -4.13 0.87 -3.20
N ASP A 64 -3.36 1.57 -4.04
CA ASP A 64 -3.28 1.23 -5.47
C ASP A 64 -2.22 0.17 -5.74
N GLU A 65 -1.14 0.17 -4.96
CA GLU A 65 -0.05 -0.80 -5.05
C GLU A 65 0.41 -1.22 -3.66
N PHE A 66 0.74 -2.51 -3.54
CA PHE A 66 1.32 -3.09 -2.35
C PHE A 66 2.62 -3.80 -2.74
N ARG A 67 3.75 -3.31 -2.23
CA ARG A 67 5.09 -3.70 -2.71
C ARG A 67 6.06 -3.96 -1.57
N PRO A 68 7.02 -4.89 -1.76
CA PRO A 68 8.12 -5.05 -0.83
C PRO A 68 9.07 -3.84 -0.86
N VAL A 69 9.74 -3.57 0.27
CA VAL A 69 10.89 -2.65 0.35
C VAL A 69 11.94 -3.19 1.31
N HIS A 70 12.70 -4.18 0.88
CA HIS A 70 13.61 -4.89 1.79
C HIS A 70 15.01 -5.18 1.24
N ASN A 71 15.28 -4.81 -0.01
CA ASN A 71 16.59 -4.92 -0.64
C ASN A 71 16.73 -3.91 -1.80
N LEU A 72 17.92 -3.82 -2.38
CA LEU A 72 18.22 -2.87 -3.46
C LEU A 72 17.36 -3.14 -4.71
N THR A 73 17.16 -4.41 -5.08
CA THR A 73 16.31 -4.80 -6.21
C THR A 73 14.87 -4.30 -6.05
N SER A 74 14.27 -4.42 -4.86
CA SER A 74 12.93 -3.88 -4.59
C SER A 74 12.87 -2.35 -4.67
N LEU A 75 14.00 -1.67 -4.43
CA LEU A 75 14.12 -0.22 -4.60
C LEU A 75 14.19 0.17 -6.08
N GLU A 76 14.93 -0.59 -6.89
CA GLU A 76 15.00 -0.43 -8.35
C GLU A 76 13.61 -0.65 -8.97
N GLU A 77 12.89 -1.68 -8.55
CA GLU A 77 11.51 -1.94 -8.99
C GLU A 77 10.55 -0.81 -8.60
N LEU A 78 10.74 -0.17 -7.45
CA LEU A 78 9.99 1.01 -7.05
C LEU A 78 10.29 2.20 -7.97
N ILE A 79 11.55 2.44 -8.29
CA ILE A 79 11.96 3.51 -9.21
C ILE A 79 11.32 3.29 -10.59
N ASP A 80 11.38 2.05 -11.10
CA ASP A 80 10.72 1.67 -12.35
C ASP A 80 9.20 1.89 -12.30
N ALA A 81 8.57 1.54 -11.17
CA ALA A 81 7.14 1.74 -10.97
C ALA A 81 6.77 3.24 -10.96
N LEU A 82 7.61 4.10 -10.38
CA LEU A 82 7.43 5.55 -10.33
C LEU A 82 7.64 6.21 -11.70
N ASN A 83 8.55 5.68 -12.52
CA ASN A 83 8.83 6.18 -13.87
C ASN A 83 7.72 5.86 -14.89
N ARG A 84 6.86 4.87 -14.60
CA ARG A 84 5.73 4.52 -15.46
C ARG A 84 4.53 5.46 -15.21
N PRO A 85 3.79 5.84 -16.27
CA PRO A 85 2.48 6.45 -16.08
C PRO A 85 1.62 5.55 -15.18
N GLY A 86 0.92 6.13 -14.20
CA GLY A 86 0.18 5.36 -13.19
C GLY A 86 -0.67 4.26 -13.82
N GLY A 87 -0.36 3.00 -13.47
CA GLY A 87 -1.04 1.82 -13.99
C GLY A 87 -2.48 1.69 -13.48
N PRO A 88 -3.17 0.58 -13.80
CA PRO A 88 -4.49 0.31 -13.25
C PRO A 88 -4.47 0.35 -11.72
N ARG A 89 -5.45 1.00 -11.09
CA ARG A 89 -5.60 0.96 -9.63
C ARG A 89 -5.68 -0.50 -9.14
N LYS A 90 -5.09 -0.78 -7.98
CA LYS A 90 -5.04 -2.10 -7.30
C LYS A 90 -4.07 -3.13 -7.90
N GLN A 91 -2.98 -2.69 -8.53
CA GLN A 91 -1.94 -3.59 -9.02
C GLN A 91 -1.19 -4.25 -7.86
N GLY A 92 -1.09 -5.59 -7.87
CA GLY A 92 -0.46 -6.35 -6.78
C GLY A 92 -1.22 -6.32 -5.45
N VAL A 93 -2.46 -5.82 -5.44
CA VAL A 93 -3.35 -5.79 -4.27
C VAL A 93 -4.43 -6.88 -4.37
N GLN A 94 -4.83 -7.25 -5.59
CA GLN A 94 -5.91 -8.22 -5.83
C GLN A 94 -5.63 -9.62 -5.27
N GLU A 95 -4.37 -10.06 -5.35
CA GLU A 95 -3.92 -11.34 -4.79
C GLU A 95 -4.17 -11.38 -3.28
N TRP A 96 -3.78 -10.32 -2.57
CA TRP A 96 -3.94 -10.21 -1.12
C TRP A 96 -5.39 -10.02 -0.66
N VAL A 97 -6.21 -9.31 -1.43
CA VAL A 97 -7.64 -9.13 -1.11
C VAL A 97 -8.39 -10.47 -1.17
N THR A 98 -7.93 -11.42 -1.98
CA THR A 98 -8.53 -12.75 -2.08
C THR A 98 -8.14 -13.65 -0.90
N GLU A 99 -7.03 -13.33 -0.21
CA GLU A 99 -6.51 -14.05 0.95
C GLU A 99 -7.01 -13.51 2.31
N MET A 100 -7.81 -12.44 2.29
CA MET A 100 -8.48 -11.88 3.48
C MET A 100 -9.73 -12.68 3.84
#